data_AF-A7VGY6-F1
#
_entry.id   AF-A7VGY6-F1
#
_cell.length_a   1.000
_cell.length_b   1.000
_cell.length_c   1.000
_cell.angle_alpha   90.00
_cell.angle_beta   90.00
_cell.angle_gamma   90.00
#
_symmetry.space_group_name_H-M   'P 1'
#
loop_
_entity.id
_entity.type
_entity.pdbx_description
1 polymer ?
#
loop_
_entity_poly.entity_id
_entity_poly.type
_entity_poly.pdbx_seq_one_letter_code
_entity_poly.pdbx_strand_id
1 'polypeptide(L)'
;MKGVTYKVTAVSDKVFKGNKKLTTVTIGSNVTKIGKEAFSGCKNLKKITVTAGKLKTISKNAFKGINKKATITVKGTKKAKIALKKQLKKKSIGYVKTWKIK
;
A
#
# COMPACT_ATOMS: atom_id res chain seq x y z
N MET A 1 20.62 -26.95 -9.02
CA MET A 1 20.49 -26.09 -7.81
C MET A 1 19.02 -26.03 -7.42
N LYS A 2 18.65 -26.38 -6.18
CA LYS A 2 17.26 -26.21 -5.69
C LYS A 2 17.06 -24.73 -5.30
N GLY A 3 16.15 -24.03 -5.96
CA GLY A 3 15.87 -22.61 -5.67
C GLY A 3 15.23 -22.43 -4.30
N VAL A 4 15.66 -21.42 -3.55
CA VAL A 4 15.08 -21.05 -2.25
C VAL A 4 14.05 -19.94 -2.46
N THR A 5 12.85 -20.12 -1.92
CA THR A 5 11.78 -19.12 -1.98
C THR A 5 11.68 -18.36 -0.66
N TYR A 6 11.79 -17.03 -0.73
CA TYR A 6 11.62 -16.15 0.43
C TYR A 6 10.24 -15.48 0.43
N LYS A 7 9.64 -15.36 1.61
CA LYS A 7 8.37 -14.66 1.80
C LYS A 7 8.63 -13.18 2.11
N VAL A 8 8.08 -12.28 1.29
CA VAL A 8 8.09 -10.85 1.58
C VAL A 8 7.03 -10.54 2.63
N THR A 9 7.47 -10.11 3.82
CA THR A 9 6.59 -9.84 4.97
C THR A 9 6.42 -8.36 5.28
N ALA A 10 7.26 -7.48 4.76
CA ALA A 10 7.18 -6.05 5.04
C ALA A 10 7.64 -5.20 3.84
N VAL A 11 7.07 -4.00 3.76
CA VAL A 11 7.62 -2.89 2.97
C VAL A 11 8.29 -1.94 3.95
N SER A 12 9.61 -1.80 3.87
CA SER A 12 10.40 -1.01 4.83
C SER A 12 10.12 0.49 4.75
N ASP A 13 10.54 1.20 5.79
CA ASP A 13 10.41 2.66 5.88
C ASP A 13 11.13 3.33 4.71
N LYS A 14 10.48 4.35 4.11
CA LYS A 14 11.00 5.19 3.01
C LYS A 14 11.53 4.46 1.76
N VAL A 15 11.33 3.15 1.60
CA VAL A 15 11.99 2.34 0.55
C VAL A 15 11.71 2.82 -0.89
N PHE A 16 10.54 3.40 -1.16
CA PHE A 16 10.21 4.03 -2.45
C PHE A 16 9.98 5.55 -2.34
N LYS A 17 10.42 6.18 -1.26
CA LYS A 17 10.16 7.61 -1.04
C LYS A 17 10.70 8.45 -2.21
N GLY A 18 9.83 9.32 -2.74
CA GLY A 18 10.17 10.25 -3.82
C GLY A 18 10.33 9.59 -5.19
N ASN A 19 10.02 8.29 -5.35
CA ASN A 19 10.15 7.62 -6.63
C ASN A 19 9.14 8.17 -7.66
N LYS A 20 9.64 8.96 -8.61
CA LYS A 20 8.83 9.58 -9.67
C LYS A 20 8.52 8.63 -10.83
N LYS A 21 9.20 7.48 -10.95
CA LYS A 21 8.96 6.51 -12.03
C LYS A 21 7.92 5.45 -11.65
N LEU A 22 7.67 5.24 -10.36
CA LEU A 22 6.73 4.23 -9.87
C LEU A 22 5.29 4.59 -10.22
N THR A 23 4.65 3.80 -11.09
CA THR A 23 3.27 4.04 -11.56
C THR A 23 2.24 3.08 -10.96
N THR A 24 2.66 1.86 -10.65
CA THR A 24 1.81 0.77 -10.17
C THR A 24 2.50 -0.01 -9.05
N VAL A 25 1.73 -0.43 -8.04
CA VAL A 25 2.21 -1.27 -6.93
C VAL A 25 1.20 -2.37 -6.65
N THR A 26 1.70 -3.60 -6.41
CA THR A 26 0.91 -4.72 -5.89
C THR A 26 1.51 -5.17 -4.56
N ILE A 27 0.73 -5.07 -3.49
CA ILE A 27 1.11 -5.53 -2.14
C ILE A 27 0.48 -6.91 -1.92
N GLY A 28 1.33 -7.92 -1.75
CA GLY A 28 0.92 -9.31 -1.57
C GLY A 28 0.30 -9.60 -0.20
N SER A 29 -0.43 -10.71 -0.10
CA SER A 29 -1.17 -11.13 1.11
C SER A 29 -0.28 -11.47 2.31
N ASN A 30 1.01 -11.76 2.08
CA ASN A 30 1.99 -12.07 3.12
C ASN A 30 2.54 -10.82 3.82
N VAL A 31 2.36 -9.63 3.24
CA VAL A 31 2.86 -8.39 3.82
C VAL A 31 2.05 -8.05 5.07
N THR A 32 2.73 -7.90 6.19
CA THR A 32 2.16 -7.57 7.50
C THR A 32 2.26 -6.08 7.83
N LYS A 33 3.26 -5.39 7.26
CA LYS A 33 3.57 -4.00 7.54
C LYS A 33 3.94 -3.22 6.28
N ILE A 34 3.39 -2.03 6.14
CA ILE A 34 3.88 -0.98 5.24
C ILE A 34 4.47 0.14 6.09
N GLY A 35 5.76 0.38 5.90
CA GLY A 35 6.58 1.28 6.70
C GLY A 35 6.24 2.76 6.57
N LYS A 36 6.82 3.54 7.48
CA LYS A 36 6.66 5.01 7.51
C LYS A 36 7.17 5.58 6.19
N GLU A 37 6.36 6.41 5.55
CA GLU A 37 6.71 7.08 4.29
C GLU A 37 7.13 6.13 3.15
N ALA A 38 6.77 4.84 3.19
CA ALA A 38 7.22 3.83 2.23
C ALA A 38 7.05 4.25 0.76
N PHE A 39 5.94 4.89 0.41
CA PHE A 39 5.62 5.42 -0.93
C PHE A 39 5.39 6.94 -0.90
N SER A 40 5.94 7.63 0.09
CA SER A 40 5.75 9.07 0.25
C SER A 40 6.35 9.82 -0.93
N GLY A 41 5.59 10.71 -1.57
CA GLY A 41 6.04 11.53 -2.69
C GLY A 41 6.13 10.79 -4.04
N CYS A 42 5.60 9.57 -4.16
CA CYS A 42 5.50 8.87 -5.45
C CYS A 42 4.40 9.49 -6.33
N LYS A 43 4.66 10.68 -6.90
CA LYS A 43 3.66 11.52 -7.59
C LYS A 43 2.98 10.83 -8.79
N ASN A 44 3.66 9.88 -9.42
CA ASN A 44 3.15 9.13 -10.57
C ASN A 44 2.48 7.80 -10.21
N LEU A 45 2.46 7.41 -8.93
CA LEU A 45 1.80 6.19 -8.48
C LEU A 45 0.28 6.37 -8.54
N LYS A 46 -0.34 5.72 -9.53
CA LYS A 46 -1.77 5.85 -9.86
C LYS A 46 -2.58 4.59 -9.52
N LYS A 47 -1.95 3.41 -9.53
CA LYS A 47 -2.63 2.13 -9.31
C LYS A 47 -1.98 1.37 -8.17
N ILE A 48 -2.74 1.12 -7.11
CA ILE A 48 -2.26 0.34 -5.95
C ILE A 48 -3.23 -0.82 -5.75
N THR A 49 -2.73 -2.04 -5.86
CA THR A 49 -3.48 -3.24 -5.48
C THR A 49 -2.98 -3.73 -4.14
N VAL A 50 -3.88 -3.92 -3.18
CA VAL A 50 -3.55 -4.53 -1.89
C VAL A 50 -4.36 -5.80 -1.73
N THR A 51 -3.68 -6.94 -1.65
CA THR A 51 -4.34 -8.22 -1.36
C THR A 51 -4.49 -8.33 0.15
N ALA A 52 -5.74 -8.26 0.62
CA ALA A 52 -6.07 -8.46 2.01
C ALA A 52 -5.60 -9.86 2.46
N GLY A 53 -5.01 -9.90 3.65
CA GLY A 53 -4.35 -11.08 4.18
C GLY A 53 -3.81 -10.75 5.56
N LYS A 54 -2.49 -10.73 5.70
CA LYS A 54 -1.83 -10.52 6.99
C LYS A 54 -1.49 -9.05 7.29
N LEU A 55 -1.89 -8.11 6.43
CA LEU A 55 -1.57 -6.68 6.59
C LEU A 55 -2.24 -6.13 7.85
N LYS A 56 -1.42 -5.85 8.87
CA LYS A 56 -1.85 -5.31 10.16
C LYS A 56 -1.59 -3.81 10.25
N THR A 57 -0.46 -3.36 9.71
CA THR A 57 0.05 -2.01 9.94
C THR A 57 0.32 -1.29 8.64
N ILE A 58 -0.28 -0.11 8.49
CA ILE A 58 0.10 0.90 7.50
C ILE A 58 0.55 2.11 8.29
N SER A 59 1.85 2.39 8.27
CA SER A 59 2.46 3.43 9.10
C SER A 59 2.18 4.84 8.58
N LYS A 60 2.48 5.83 9.43
CA LYS A 60 2.27 7.25 9.15
C LYS A 60 2.87 7.64 7.79
N ASN A 61 2.10 8.41 7.01
CA ASN A 61 2.48 8.95 5.72
C ASN A 61 2.92 7.91 4.67
N ALA A 62 2.60 6.61 4.83
CA ALA A 62 3.01 5.56 3.90
C ALA A 62 2.68 5.90 2.43
N PHE A 63 1.56 6.58 2.18
CA PHE A 63 1.11 7.01 0.85
C PHE A 63 0.98 8.53 0.73
N LYS A 64 1.65 9.32 1.59
CA LYS A 64 1.53 10.79 1.53
C LYS A 64 2.08 11.31 0.20
N GLY A 65 1.33 12.15 -0.49
CA GLY A 65 1.81 12.80 -1.71
C GLY A 65 1.95 11.88 -2.93
N ILE A 66 1.29 10.71 -2.93
CA ILE A 66 1.05 9.96 -4.18
C ILE A 66 0.04 10.71 -5.05
N ASN A 67 -0.22 10.20 -6.26
CA ASN A 67 -1.15 10.84 -7.18
C ASN A 67 -2.53 11.10 -6.52
N LYS A 68 -3.04 12.33 -6.61
CA LYS A 68 -4.35 12.70 -6.02
C LYS A 68 -5.52 11.90 -6.63
N LYS A 69 -5.38 11.41 -7.86
CA LYS A 69 -6.36 10.56 -8.56
C LYS A 69 -6.05 9.06 -8.45
N ALA A 70 -5.15 8.66 -7.53
CA ALA A 70 -4.80 7.26 -7.35
C ALA A 70 -6.03 6.40 -7.04
N THR A 71 -6.04 5.18 -7.60
CA THR A 71 -7.04 4.17 -7.30
C THR A 71 -6.39 3.06 -6.49
N ILE A 72 -7.02 2.71 -5.37
CA ILE A 72 -6.62 1.59 -4.52
C ILE A 72 -7.64 0.47 -4.70
N THR A 73 -7.21 -0.67 -5.21
CA THR A 73 -8.04 -1.87 -5.37
C THR A 73 -7.72 -2.84 -4.24
N VAL A 74 -8.75 -3.24 -3.49
CA VAL A 74 -8.60 -4.22 -2.41
C VAL A 74 -9.09 -5.59 -2.87
N LYS A 75 -8.20 -6.59 -2.88
CA LYS A 75 -8.53 -8.00 -3.18
C LYS A 75 -8.64 -8.81 -1.88
N GLY A 76 -9.39 -9.92 -1.87
CA GLY A 76 -9.53 -10.80 -0.70
C GLY A 76 -10.98 -11.08 -0.31
N THR A 77 -11.20 -11.63 0.88
CA THR A 77 -12.55 -11.96 1.39
C THR A 77 -13.35 -10.70 1.75
N LYS A 78 -14.68 -10.79 1.76
CA LYS A 78 -15.57 -9.66 2.09
C LYS A 78 -15.16 -8.98 3.41
N LYS A 79 -14.98 -9.77 4.49
CA LYS A 79 -14.57 -9.30 5.81
C LYS A 79 -13.21 -8.59 5.79
N ALA A 80 -12.20 -9.20 5.16
CA ALA A 80 -10.85 -8.65 5.10
C ALA A 80 -10.78 -7.36 4.27
N LYS A 81 -11.54 -7.28 3.17
CA LYS A 81 -11.70 -6.04 2.38
C LYS A 81 -12.25 -4.90 3.23
N ILE A 82 -13.31 -5.14 4.01
CA ILE A 82 -13.93 -4.11 4.87
C ILE A 82 -12.91 -3.55 5.88
N ALA A 83 -12.20 -4.43 6.58
CA ALA A 83 -11.20 -4.04 7.57
C ALA A 83 -10.06 -3.22 6.94
N LEU A 84 -9.51 -3.70 5.81
CA LEU A 84 -8.42 -3.02 5.10
C LEU A 84 -8.86 -1.68 4.50
N LYS A 85 -10.08 -1.60 3.93
CA LYS A 85 -10.67 -0.33 3.47
C LYS A 85 -10.79 0.68 4.63
N LYS A 86 -11.15 0.25 5.84
CA LYS A 86 -11.19 1.12 7.03
C LYS A 86 -9.80 1.66 7.39
N GLN A 87 -8.76 0.82 7.32
CA GLN A 87 -7.38 1.25 7.55
C GLN A 87 -6.91 2.26 6.49
N LEU A 88 -7.25 2.01 5.21
CA LEU A 88 -6.84 2.84 4.08
C LEU A 88 -7.47 4.25 4.06
N LYS A 89 -8.58 4.46 4.78
CA LYS A 89 -9.25 5.76 4.89
C LYS A 89 -8.66 6.68 5.97
N LYS A 90 -7.65 6.23 6.72
CA LYS A 90 -7.03 7.03 7.79
C LYS A 90 -6.18 8.15 7.19
N LYS A 91 -6.47 9.41 7.53
CA LYS A 91 -5.63 10.56 7.10
C LYS A 91 -4.16 10.39 7.49
N SER A 92 -3.89 9.74 8.62
CA SER A 92 -2.53 9.51 9.13
C SER A 92 -1.61 8.75 8.16
N ILE A 93 -2.16 7.91 7.28
CA ILE A 93 -1.37 7.16 6.29
C ILE A 93 -1.17 7.93 4.97
N GLY A 94 -1.69 9.16 4.89
CA GLY A 94 -1.68 9.99 3.69
C GLY A 94 -2.95 9.93 2.87
N TYR A 95 -4.03 9.28 3.35
CA TYR A 95 -5.32 9.23 2.65
C TYR A 95 -5.83 10.63 2.30
N VAL A 96 -6.21 10.80 1.03
CA VAL A 96 -6.96 11.96 0.57
C VAL A 96 -8.30 11.50 -0.02
N LYS A 97 -9.35 12.30 0.21
CA LYS A 97 -10.74 11.97 -0.19
C LYS A 97 -10.91 11.74 -1.69
N THR A 98 -10.00 12.28 -2.50
CA THR A 98 -10.00 12.13 -3.96
C THR A 98 -9.55 10.74 -4.43
N TRP A 99 -8.92 9.94 -3.56
CA TRP A 99 -8.57 8.55 -3.89
C TRP A 99 -9.81 7.68 -4.00
N LYS A 100 -9.89 6.91 -5.07
CA LYS A 100 -10.95 5.92 -5.27
C LYS A 100 -10.51 4.60 -4.65
N ILE A 101 -11.20 4.15 -3.60
CA ILE A 101 -10.96 2.82 -3.00
C ILE A 101 -12.03 1.85 -3.51
N LYS A 102 -11.62 0.92 -4.37
CA LYS A 102 -12.48 -0.09 -5.02
C LYS A 102 -12.39 -1.43 -4.30
#